data_AF-A0A9P9S251-F1
#
_entry.id   AF-A0A9P9S251-F1
#
_cell.length_a   1.000
_cell.length_b   1.000
_cell.length_c   1.000
_cell.angle_alpha   90.00
_cell.angle_beta   90.00
_cell.angle_gamma   90.00
#
_symmetry.space_group_name_H-M   'P 1'
#
loop_
_entity.id
_entity.type
_entity.pdbx_description
1 polymer ?
#
loop_
_entity_poly.entity_id
_entity_poly.type
_entity_poly.pdbx_seq_one_letter_code
_entity_poly.pdbx_strand_id
1 'polypeptide(L)'
;MAEASSNPSIEPQAKPTQGEIPSELRYIQYEHALEKKYLPSIRAIISKDLSEPYSIYVYRYFLYQWGDLCFMTLNPSTDTLIGVIVCKLETHQSHSPPTLRGYIAMLAVSSTYRNHGIATTLVRKAIDAMIERGADEVVLETEETNVPAMKLYERLGFIRSKKLHRYYLNGNSAYRLVLHLKRVGDMIGEGDPGMI
;
A
#
# COMPACT_ATOMS: atom_id res chain seq x y z
N MET A 1 -14.47 48.85 48.96
CA MET A 1 -15.42 47.76 48.66
C MET A 1 -15.20 47.38 47.21
N ALA A 2 -14.63 46.20 46.97
CA ALA A 2 -14.30 45.69 45.64
C ALA A 2 -15.35 44.65 45.24
N GLU A 3 -15.96 44.79 44.07
CA GLU A 3 -16.87 43.80 43.49
C GLU A 3 -16.06 42.74 42.74
N ALA A 4 -16.17 41.50 43.17
CA ALA A 4 -15.56 40.34 42.52
C ALA A 4 -16.44 39.89 41.35
N SER A 5 -15.90 39.97 40.13
CA SER A 5 -16.51 39.43 38.92
C SER A 5 -16.27 37.92 38.85
N SER A 6 -17.36 37.15 38.75
CA SER A 6 -17.37 35.70 38.64
C SER A 6 -16.92 35.25 37.24
N ASN A 7 -15.85 34.47 37.19
CA ASN A 7 -15.33 33.87 35.97
C ASN A 7 -16.13 32.58 35.66
N PRO A 8 -16.75 32.42 34.48
CA PRO A 8 -17.45 31.19 34.15
C PRO A 8 -16.44 30.05 33.93
N SER A 9 -16.65 28.95 34.63
CA SER A 9 -15.84 27.73 34.53
C SER A 9 -15.90 27.17 33.11
N ILE A 10 -14.75 27.15 32.45
CA ILE A 10 -14.56 26.47 31.18
C ILE A 10 -14.60 24.97 31.48
N GLU A 11 -15.72 24.32 31.15
CA GLU A 11 -15.79 22.87 31.12
C GLU A 11 -14.72 22.33 30.16
N PRO A 12 -13.96 21.29 30.54
CA PRO A 12 -12.99 20.69 29.64
C PRO A 12 -13.73 20.04 28.48
N GLN A 13 -13.57 20.60 27.28
CA GLN A 13 -14.02 19.99 26.04
C GLN A 13 -13.49 18.57 25.94
N ALA A 14 -14.40 17.61 25.79
CA ALA A 14 -14.08 16.20 25.63
C ALA A 14 -13.13 16.02 24.45
N LYS A 15 -11.97 15.39 24.72
CA LYS A 15 -11.05 14.92 23.67
C LYS A 15 -11.84 14.01 22.72
N PRO A 16 -11.63 14.11 21.39
CA PRO A 16 -12.30 13.22 20.44
C PRO A 16 -11.95 11.77 20.80
N THR A 17 -12.99 11.00 21.12
CA THR A 17 -12.91 9.59 21.45
C THR A 17 -12.17 8.86 20.33
N GLN A 18 -11.09 8.15 20.67
CA GLN A 18 -10.44 7.24 19.74
C GLN A 18 -11.53 6.32 19.20
N GLY A 19 -11.81 6.41 17.89
CA GLY A 19 -12.90 5.65 17.28
C GLY A 19 -12.76 4.18 17.62
N GLU A 20 -13.79 3.59 18.21
CA GLU A 20 -13.83 2.15 18.50
C GLU A 20 -13.48 1.40 17.22
N ILE A 21 -12.42 0.60 17.30
CA ILE A 21 -11.98 -0.22 16.17
C ILE A 21 -12.99 -1.35 16.06
N PRO A 22 -13.71 -1.49 14.93
CA PRO A 22 -14.64 -2.59 14.74
C PRO A 22 -13.93 -3.93 14.92
N SER A 23 -14.60 -4.90 15.53
CA SER A 23 -14.06 -6.25 15.76
C SER A 23 -13.64 -6.96 14.48
N GLU A 24 -14.25 -6.60 13.35
CA GLU A 24 -13.91 -7.09 12.03
C GLU A 24 -13.89 -5.95 11.01
N LEU A 25 -12.82 -5.85 10.23
CA LEU A 25 -12.70 -4.87 9.15
C LEU A 25 -13.09 -5.50 7.82
N ARG A 26 -13.78 -4.73 6.98
CA ARG A 26 -14.21 -5.23 5.66
C ARG A 26 -13.14 -4.94 4.61
N TYR A 27 -12.58 -5.99 4.02
CA TYR A 27 -11.63 -5.88 2.90
C TYR A 27 -12.34 -6.15 1.59
N ILE A 28 -12.24 -5.22 0.63
CA ILE A 28 -12.86 -5.36 -0.69
C ILE A 28 -11.83 -5.13 -1.79
N GLN A 29 -11.98 -5.81 -2.92
CA GLN A 29 -11.26 -5.51 -4.15
C GLN A 29 -11.82 -4.21 -4.75
N TYR A 30 -10.98 -3.43 -5.42
CA TYR A 30 -11.45 -2.23 -6.09
C TYR A 30 -12.22 -2.60 -7.36
N GLU A 31 -13.32 -1.89 -7.59
CA GLU A 31 -14.09 -1.96 -8.83
C GLU A 31 -14.31 -0.54 -9.35
N HIS A 32 -14.34 -0.36 -10.67
CA HIS A 32 -14.49 0.97 -11.27
C HIS A 32 -15.79 1.69 -10.82
N ALA A 33 -16.86 0.93 -10.55
CA ALA A 33 -18.11 1.45 -10.00
C ALA A 33 -17.95 2.16 -8.63
N LEU A 34 -16.88 1.85 -7.90
CA LEU A 34 -16.56 2.41 -6.59
C LEU A 34 -15.79 3.74 -6.67
N GLU A 35 -15.33 4.16 -7.85
CA GLU A 35 -14.52 5.38 -8.03
C GLU A 35 -15.20 6.61 -7.44
N LYS A 36 -16.45 6.88 -7.86
CA LYS A 36 -17.19 8.08 -7.45
C LYS A 36 -17.28 8.20 -5.93
N LYS A 37 -17.32 7.07 -5.23
CA LYS A 37 -17.46 7.00 -3.79
C LYS A 37 -16.12 7.10 -3.06
N TYR A 38 -15.11 6.32 -3.47
CA TYR A 38 -13.89 6.17 -2.67
C TYR A 38 -12.66 6.89 -3.24
N LEU A 39 -12.61 7.28 -4.52
CA LEU A 39 -11.45 7.97 -5.06
C LEU A 39 -11.10 9.26 -4.29
N PRO A 40 -12.06 10.09 -3.84
CA PRO A 40 -11.74 11.23 -2.98
C PRO A 40 -11.03 10.82 -1.69
N SER A 41 -11.49 9.76 -1.01
CA SER A 41 -10.89 9.26 0.23
C SER A 41 -9.54 8.57 0.00
N ILE A 42 -9.39 7.82 -1.10
CA ILE A 42 -8.12 7.21 -1.54
C ILE A 42 -7.06 8.30 -1.73
N ARG A 43 -7.41 9.38 -2.42
CA ARG A 43 -6.51 10.51 -2.63
C ARG A 43 -6.13 11.17 -1.30
N ALA A 44 -7.11 11.43 -0.44
CA ALA A 44 -6.89 12.09 0.84
C ALA A 44 -5.96 11.29 1.76
N ILE A 45 -6.15 9.97 1.87
CA ILE A 45 -5.32 9.13 2.74
C ILE A 45 -3.90 8.99 2.18
N ILE A 46 -3.75 8.83 0.86
CA ILE A 46 -2.44 8.70 0.21
C ILE A 46 -1.66 10.01 0.31
N SER A 47 -2.28 11.17 0.06
CA SER A 47 -1.59 12.47 0.16
C SER A 47 -1.15 12.82 1.58
N LYS A 48 -1.74 12.18 2.59
CA LYS A 48 -1.37 12.38 3.99
C LYS A 48 -0.20 11.49 4.41
N ASP A 49 -0.12 10.29 3.83
CA ASP A 49 0.81 9.25 4.26
C ASP A 49 2.06 9.13 3.37
N LEU A 50 1.97 9.52 2.10
CA LEU A 50 3.07 9.47 1.14
C LEU A 50 3.60 10.87 0.83
N SER A 51 4.91 10.95 0.59
CA SER A 51 5.64 12.20 0.30
C SER A 51 5.42 12.74 -1.11
N GLU A 52 4.97 11.88 -2.04
CA GLU A 52 4.86 12.21 -3.46
C GLU A 52 3.47 12.76 -3.83
N PRO A 53 3.40 13.95 -4.47
CA PRO A 53 2.14 14.53 -4.92
C PRO A 53 1.68 13.88 -6.22
N TYR A 54 0.69 12.98 -6.15
CA TYR A 54 0.09 12.37 -7.34
C TYR A 54 -1.07 13.20 -7.92
N SER A 55 -1.06 13.40 -9.24
CA SER A 55 -2.24 13.92 -9.94
C SER A 55 -3.36 12.87 -9.98
N ILE A 56 -4.61 13.31 -10.16
CA ILE A 56 -5.76 12.38 -10.28
C ILE A 56 -5.57 11.34 -11.40
N TYR A 57 -4.83 11.70 -12.45
CA TYR A 57 -4.55 10.82 -13.58
C TYR A 57 -3.71 9.61 -13.21
N VAL A 58 -2.78 9.75 -12.26
CA VAL A 58 -1.96 8.62 -11.78
C VAL A 58 -2.84 7.58 -11.10
N TYR A 59 -3.74 8.01 -10.20
CA TYR A 59 -4.68 7.08 -9.55
C TYR A 59 -5.54 6.36 -10.59
N ARG A 60 -6.11 7.09 -11.55
CA ARG A 60 -6.96 6.49 -12.60
C ARG A 60 -6.19 5.53 -13.50
N TYR A 61 -4.96 5.86 -13.87
CA TYR A 61 -4.11 4.96 -14.65
C TYR A 61 -3.99 3.59 -13.97
N PHE A 62 -3.66 3.56 -12.68
CA PHE A 62 -3.58 2.30 -11.95
C PHE A 62 -4.93 1.62 -11.78
N LEU A 63 -5.94 2.36 -11.29
CA LEU A 63 -7.23 1.79 -10.88
C LEU A 63 -8.08 1.31 -12.06
N TYR A 64 -7.92 1.90 -13.25
CA TYR A 64 -8.67 1.46 -14.44
C TYR A 64 -8.08 0.19 -15.04
N GLN A 65 -6.75 0.08 -15.01
CA GLN A 65 -6.03 -0.96 -15.73
C GLN A 65 -5.76 -2.20 -14.85
N TRP A 66 -5.63 -2.00 -13.53
CA TRP A 66 -5.34 -3.05 -12.55
C TRP A 66 -6.19 -2.92 -11.28
N GLY A 67 -7.45 -2.49 -11.41
CA GLY A 67 -8.39 -2.39 -10.29
C GLY A 67 -8.55 -3.73 -9.54
N ASP A 68 -8.43 -4.83 -10.27
CA ASP A 68 -8.45 -6.20 -9.76
C ASP A 68 -7.19 -6.60 -8.94
N LEU A 69 -6.14 -5.78 -8.95
CA LEU A 69 -4.98 -5.93 -8.07
C LEU A 69 -5.01 -4.99 -6.87
N CYS A 70 -5.98 -4.08 -6.83
CA CYS A 70 -6.10 -3.04 -5.82
C CYS A 70 -7.15 -3.43 -4.79
N PHE A 71 -6.87 -3.14 -3.51
CA PHE A 71 -7.77 -3.50 -2.40
C PHE A 71 -7.96 -2.33 -1.45
N MET A 72 -9.13 -2.28 -0.83
CA MET A 72 -9.51 -1.30 0.17
C MET A 72 -9.94 -1.99 1.47
N THR A 73 -9.68 -1.33 2.60
CA THR A 73 -10.21 -1.70 3.90
C THR A 73 -11.21 -0.65 4.33
N LEU A 74 -12.41 -1.08 4.72
CA LEU A 74 -13.53 -0.23 5.09
C LEU A 74 -13.99 -0.52 6.51
N ASN A 75 -14.47 0.51 7.19
CA ASN A 75 -15.25 0.32 8.41
C ASN A 75 -16.62 -0.30 8.02
N PRO A 76 -17.02 -1.46 8.56
CA PRO A 76 -18.26 -2.11 8.18
C PRO A 76 -19.52 -1.31 8.54
N SER A 77 -19.46 -0.50 9.61
CA SER A 77 -20.61 0.25 10.13
C SER A 77 -20.80 1.59 9.44
N THR A 78 -19.71 2.29 9.17
CA THR A 78 -19.74 3.67 8.62
C THR A 78 -19.38 3.73 7.14
N ASP A 79 -18.89 2.62 6.58
CA ASP A 79 -18.43 2.52 5.20
C ASP A 79 -17.27 3.48 4.85
N THR A 80 -16.55 3.95 5.87
CA THR A 80 -15.41 4.85 5.70
C THR A 80 -14.15 4.10 5.29
N LEU A 81 -13.39 4.65 4.34
CA LEU A 81 -12.09 4.10 3.94
C LEU A 81 -11.07 4.20 5.08
N ILE A 82 -10.51 3.06 5.46
CA ILE A 82 -9.47 2.91 6.49
C ILE A 82 -8.10 2.73 5.87
N GLY A 83 -8.00 1.98 4.78
CA GLY A 83 -6.74 1.69 4.11
C GLY A 83 -6.92 1.32 2.66
N VAL A 84 -5.86 1.46 1.88
CA VAL A 84 -5.85 1.16 0.45
C VAL A 84 -4.47 0.67 0.02
N ILE A 85 -4.45 -0.28 -0.90
CA ILE A 85 -3.27 -0.67 -1.67
C ILE A 85 -3.58 -0.54 -3.17
N VAL A 86 -2.67 0.10 -3.89
CA VAL A 86 -2.75 0.29 -5.34
C VAL A 86 -1.55 -0.38 -6.00
N CYS A 87 -1.85 -1.22 -6.99
CA CYS A 87 -0.91 -2.15 -7.58
C CYS A 87 -1.02 -2.18 -9.10
N LYS A 88 -0.01 -2.75 -9.76
CA LYS A 88 -0.07 -3.16 -11.17
C LYS A 88 0.69 -4.46 -11.42
N LEU A 89 0.49 -5.03 -12.59
CA LEU A 89 1.20 -6.22 -13.07
C LEU A 89 1.53 -6.04 -14.56
N GLU A 90 2.81 -6.07 -14.91
CA GLU A 90 3.29 -5.85 -16.28
C GLU A 90 4.55 -6.69 -16.56
N THR A 91 4.79 -6.99 -17.85
CA THR A 91 6.02 -7.63 -18.28
C THR A 91 7.20 -6.66 -18.19
N HIS A 92 8.27 -7.08 -17.52
CA HIS A 92 9.48 -6.31 -17.31
C HIS A 92 10.66 -6.95 -18.05
N GLN A 93 11.23 -6.20 -19.00
CA GLN A 93 12.23 -6.72 -19.95
C GLN A 93 13.69 -6.65 -19.45
N SER A 94 13.93 -6.24 -18.20
CA SER A 94 15.31 -6.15 -17.66
C SER A 94 15.97 -7.49 -17.38
N HIS A 95 15.22 -8.59 -17.46
CA HIS A 95 15.72 -9.95 -17.29
C HIS A 95 15.58 -10.71 -18.60
N SER A 96 16.41 -11.74 -18.78
CA SER A 96 16.28 -12.70 -19.87
C SER A 96 16.18 -14.10 -19.26
N PRO A 97 15.01 -14.76 -19.33
CA PRO A 97 13.77 -14.29 -19.98
C PRO A 97 13.10 -13.11 -19.24
N PRO A 98 12.20 -12.35 -19.91
CA PRO A 98 11.42 -11.30 -19.26
C PRO A 98 10.60 -11.84 -18.09
N THR A 99 10.41 -11.02 -17.05
CA THR A 99 9.60 -11.38 -15.87
C THR A 99 8.26 -10.67 -15.90
N LEU A 100 7.18 -11.36 -15.52
CA LEU A 100 5.89 -10.75 -15.20
C LEU A 100 5.96 -10.20 -13.77
N ARG A 101 6.09 -8.88 -13.65
CA ARG A 101 6.44 -8.20 -12.41
C ARG A 101 5.25 -7.46 -11.82
N GLY A 102 4.88 -7.84 -10.60
CA GLY A 102 3.98 -7.09 -9.75
C GLY A 102 4.65 -5.84 -9.19
N TYR A 103 3.90 -4.75 -9.07
CA TYR A 103 4.38 -3.50 -8.48
C TYR A 103 3.39 -2.97 -7.45
N ILE A 104 3.85 -2.71 -6.23
CA ILE A 104 3.07 -2.00 -5.20
C ILE A 104 3.41 -0.53 -5.33
N ALA A 105 2.48 0.24 -5.91
CA ALA A 105 2.68 1.66 -6.19
C ALA A 105 2.39 2.53 -4.96
N MET A 106 1.30 2.25 -4.25
CA MET A 106 0.85 3.04 -3.11
C MET A 106 0.25 2.12 -2.05
N LEU A 107 0.59 2.36 -0.79
CA LEU A 107 0.00 1.70 0.38
C LEU A 107 -0.20 2.77 1.46
N ALA A 108 -1.43 2.94 1.92
CA ALA A 108 -1.75 3.88 2.99
C ALA A 108 -2.78 3.28 3.95
N VAL A 109 -2.59 3.51 5.25
CA VAL A 109 -3.49 3.07 6.31
C VAL A 109 -3.63 4.19 7.33
N SER A 110 -4.89 4.53 7.61
CA SER A 110 -5.27 5.63 8.49
C SER A 110 -4.55 5.49 9.83
N SER A 111 -3.93 6.58 10.28
CA SER A 111 -3.09 6.60 11.48
C SER A 111 -3.78 6.05 12.72
N THR A 112 -5.10 6.26 12.85
CA THR A 112 -5.91 5.76 13.98
C THR A 112 -6.10 4.25 13.97
N TYR A 113 -5.86 3.58 12.84
CA TYR A 113 -6.05 2.14 12.65
C TYR A 113 -4.72 1.38 12.43
N ARG A 114 -3.57 2.06 12.55
CA ARG A 114 -2.25 1.41 12.42
C ARG A 114 -1.99 0.44 13.56
N ASN A 115 -1.02 -0.47 13.36
CA ASN A 115 -0.65 -1.54 14.29
C ASN A 115 -1.69 -2.67 14.48
N HIS A 116 -2.73 -2.73 13.63
CA HIS A 116 -3.76 -3.79 13.64
C HIS A 116 -3.62 -4.79 12.47
N GLY A 117 -2.45 -4.87 11.84
CA GLY A 117 -2.21 -5.83 10.74
C GLY A 117 -2.91 -5.51 9.40
N ILE A 118 -3.54 -4.34 9.27
CA ILE A 118 -4.27 -3.93 8.06
C ILE A 118 -3.36 -3.88 6.84
N ALA A 119 -2.21 -3.19 6.94
CA ALA A 119 -1.23 -3.10 5.87
C ALA A 119 -0.74 -4.49 5.43
N THR A 120 -0.45 -5.37 6.39
CA THR A 120 -0.07 -6.76 6.13
C THR A 120 -1.14 -7.49 5.34
N THR A 121 -2.41 -7.33 5.72
CA THR A 121 -3.54 -8.00 5.07
C THR A 121 -3.75 -7.49 3.65
N LEU A 122 -3.68 -6.17 3.44
CA LEU A 122 -3.76 -5.56 2.11
C LEU A 122 -2.64 -6.04 1.18
N VAL A 123 -1.40 -6.05 1.67
CA VAL A 123 -0.24 -6.50 0.89
C VAL A 123 -0.36 -7.98 0.54
N ARG A 124 -0.78 -8.84 1.47
CA ARG A 124 -1.02 -10.26 1.18
C ARG A 124 -2.08 -10.47 0.10
N LYS A 125 -3.23 -9.79 0.21
CA LYS A 125 -4.29 -9.87 -0.81
C LYS A 125 -3.81 -9.46 -2.20
N ALA A 126 -3.03 -8.39 -2.29
CA ALA A 126 -2.45 -7.96 -3.56
C ALA A 126 -1.43 -8.98 -4.11
N ILE A 127 -0.57 -9.53 -3.26
CA ILE A 127 0.39 -10.57 -3.65
C ILE A 127 -0.33 -11.82 -4.14
N ASP A 128 -1.34 -12.30 -3.40
CA ASP A 128 -2.13 -13.47 -3.77
C ASP A 128 -2.78 -13.26 -5.15
N ALA A 129 -3.39 -12.09 -5.38
CA ALA A 129 -3.98 -11.75 -6.68
C ALA A 129 -2.94 -11.66 -7.82
N MET A 130 -1.71 -11.22 -7.53
CA MET A 130 -0.60 -11.22 -8.51
C MET A 130 -0.10 -12.64 -8.79
N ILE A 131 0.02 -13.50 -7.78
CA ILE A 131 0.40 -14.92 -7.92
C ILE A 131 -0.62 -15.65 -8.81
N GLU A 132 -1.91 -15.45 -8.56
CA GLU A 132 -2.99 -16.03 -9.36
C GLU A 132 -2.91 -15.65 -10.84
N ARG A 133 -2.31 -14.51 -11.16
CA ARG A 133 -2.08 -14.02 -12.54
C ARG A 133 -0.68 -14.35 -13.08
N GLY A 134 0.08 -15.17 -12.36
CA GLY A 134 1.37 -15.71 -12.81
C GLY A 134 2.57 -14.80 -12.58
N ALA A 135 2.49 -13.84 -11.65
CA ALA A 135 3.61 -12.97 -11.32
C ALA A 135 4.86 -13.77 -10.89
N ASP A 136 6.01 -13.41 -11.44
CA ASP A 136 7.31 -14.00 -11.10
C ASP A 136 7.90 -13.37 -9.83
N GLU A 137 7.60 -12.10 -9.63
CA GLU A 137 8.12 -11.28 -8.53
C GLU A 137 7.20 -10.09 -8.25
N VAL A 138 7.33 -9.51 -7.05
CA VAL A 138 6.67 -8.26 -6.66
C VAL A 138 7.74 -7.28 -6.20
N VAL A 139 7.69 -6.05 -6.68
CA VAL A 139 8.64 -4.99 -6.29
C VAL A 139 7.93 -3.75 -5.77
N LEU A 140 8.68 -2.96 -5.00
CA LEU A 140 8.27 -1.63 -4.55
C LEU A 140 9.50 -0.79 -4.18
N GLU A 141 9.28 0.52 -4.06
CA GLU A 141 10.24 1.43 -3.46
C GLU A 141 9.67 2.03 -2.17
N THR A 142 10.54 2.20 -1.18
CA THR A 142 10.21 2.92 0.06
C THR A 142 11.38 3.79 0.48
N GLU A 143 11.08 4.95 1.09
CA GLU A 143 12.10 5.83 1.68
C GLU A 143 12.96 5.05 2.67
N GLU A 144 14.27 5.31 2.65
CA GLU A 144 15.22 4.65 3.57
C GLU A 144 14.93 4.97 5.05
N THR A 145 14.25 6.10 5.30
CA THR A 145 13.81 6.57 6.63
C THR A 145 12.50 5.94 7.08
N ASN A 146 11.75 5.28 6.19
CA ASN A 146 10.47 4.65 6.51
C ASN A 146 10.66 3.26 7.12
N VAL A 147 11.25 3.23 8.32
CA VAL A 147 11.52 2.01 9.10
C VAL A 147 10.27 1.13 9.29
N PRO A 148 9.06 1.67 9.56
CA PRO A 148 7.85 0.85 9.68
C PRO A 148 7.52 0.07 8.40
N ALA A 149 7.61 0.71 7.22
CA ALA A 149 7.36 0.05 5.94
C ALA A 149 8.43 -1.01 5.65
N MET A 150 9.71 -0.70 5.90
CA MET A 150 10.80 -1.67 5.73
C MET A 150 10.54 -2.95 6.56
N LYS A 151 10.22 -2.81 7.85
CA LYS A 151 9.90 -3.95 8.73
C LYS A 151 8.62 -4.69 8.32
N LEU A 152 7.64 -4.01 7.74
CA LEU A 152 6.45 -4.65 7.20
C LEU A 152 6.83 -5.59 6.06
N TYR A 153 7.53 -5.07 5.05
CA TYR A 153 7.86 -5.81 3.85
C TYR A 153 8.89 -6.91 4.10
N GLU A 154 9.91 -6.67 4.94
CA GLU A 154 10.88 -7.70 5.34
C GLU A 154 10.20 -8.90 6.01
N ARG A 155 9.21 -8.67 6.88
CA ARG A 155 8.41 -9.76 7.48
C ARG A 155 7.54 -10.52 6.48
N LEU A 156 7.25 -9.92 5.33
CA LEU A 156 6.52 -10.54 4.23
C LEU A 156 7.46 -11.23 3.22
N GLY A 157 8.77 -11.30 3.51
CA GLY A 157 9.75 -11.99 2.68
C GLY A 157 10.40 -11.11 1.61
N PHE A 158 10.11 -9.80 1.59
CA PHE A 158 10.81 -8.90 0.68
C PHE A 158 12.26 -8.71 1.12
N ILE A 159 13.16 -8.65 0.15
CA ILE A 159 14.58 -8.36 0.35
C ILE A 159 14.96 -7.06 -0.36
N ARG A 160 15.98 -6.38 0.15
CA ARG A 160 16.53 -5.16 -0.46
C ARG A 160 17.34 -5.55 -1.68
N SER A 161 16.91 -5.14 -2.88
CA SER A 161 17.63 -5.44 -4.13
C SER A 161 18.51 -4.29 -4.59
N LYS A 162 18.11 -3.04 -4.33
CA LYS A 162 18.86 -1.86 -4.80
C LYS A 162 18.66 -0.65 -3.90
N LYS A 163 19.71 0.15 -3.72
CA LYS A 163 19.60 1.51 -3.18
C LYS A 163 19.50 2.52 -4.33
N LEU A 164 18.53 3.42 -4.25
CA LEU A 164 18.26 4.47 -5.24
C LEU A 164 18.56 5.82 -4.58
N HIS A 165 19.63 6.47 -5.01
CA HIS A 165 20.05 7.76 -4.46
C HIS A 165 19.17 8.88 -4.96
N ARG A 166 18.72 9.77 -4.05
CA ARG A 166 17.89 10.96 -4.36
C ARG A 166 16.66 10.60 -5.21
N TYR A 167 15.98 9.54 -4.82
CA TYR A 167 14.87 8.95 -5.57
C TYR A 167 13.58 9.76 -5.44
N TYR A 168 13.29 10.26 -4.24
CA TYR A 168 12.10 11.07 -3.96
C TYR A 168 12.36 12.56 -4.22
N LEU A 169 11.28 13.34 -4.45
CA LEU A 169 11.38 14.78 -4.75
C LEU A 169 12.02 15.59 -3.63
N ASN A 170 11.90 15.11 -2.38
CA ASN A 170 12.55 15.71 -1.21
C ASN A 170 14.08 15.43 -1.16
N GLY A 171 14.62 14.65 -2.11
CA GLY A 171 16.04 14.28 -2.18
C GLY A 171 16.41 13.04 -1.36
N ASN A 172 15.46 12.41 -0.65
CA ASN A 172 15.72 11.21 0.12
C ASN A 172 16.02 10.02 -0.79
N SER A 173 16.88 9.12 -0.30
CA SER A 173 17.13 7.85 -0.98
C SER A 173 16.01 6.86 -0.71
N ALA A 174 15.83 5.91 -1.64
CA ALA A 174 14.91 4.80 -1.50
C ALA A 174 15.65 3.47 -1.48
N TYR A 175 15.05 2.46 -0.86
CA TYR A 175 15.36 1.07 -1.16
C TYR A 175 14.30 0.51 -2.10
N ARG A 176 14.75 -0.14 -3.18
CA ARG A 176 13.93 -1.08 -3.93
C ARG A 176 13.92 -2.39 -3.18
N LEU A 177 12.72 -2.88 -2.89
CA LEU A 177 12.49 -4.19 -2.32
C LEU A 177 11.91 -5.12 -3.38
N VAL A 178 12.22 -6.41 -3.28
CA VAL A 178 11.70 -7.47 -4.15
C VAL A 178 11.28 -8.68 -3.33
N LEU A 179 10.14 -9.27 -3.70
CA LEU A 179 9.70 -10.59 -3.28
C LEU A 179 9.71 -11.49 -4.52
N HIS A 180 10.56 -12.51 -4.52
CA HIS A 180 10.56 -13.52 -5.60
C HIS A 180 9.47 -14.56 -5.30
N LEU A 181 8.57 -14.78 -6.27
CA LEU A 181 7.43 -15.69 -6.13
C LEU A 181 7.72 -17.06 -6.73
N LYS A 182 8.44 -17.10 -7.86
CA LYS A 182 8.95 -18.35 -8.44
C LYS A 182 10.33 -18.69 -7.87
N ARG A 183 10.63 -19.97 -7.73
CA ARG A 183 11.97 -20.39 -7.31
C ARG A 183 12.97 -20.01 -8.39
N VAL A 184 14.19 -19.68 -7.99
CA VAL A 184 15.29 -19.37 -8.92
C VAL A 184 15.50 -20.49 -9.95
N GLY A 185 15.22 -21.76 -9.59
CA GLY A 185 15.27 -22.90 -10.50
C GLY A 185 14.19 -22.90 -11.60
N ASP A 186 13.03 -22.27 -11.38
CA ASP A 186 11.95 -22.21 -12.38
C ASP A 186 12.17 -21.07 -13.40
N MET A 187 13.05 -20.11 -13.08
CA MET A 187 13.45 -19.00 -13.95
C MET A 187 14.61 -19.35 -14.90
N ILE A 188 15.40 -20.37 -14.53
CA ILE A 188 16.45 -20.94 -15.38
C ILE A 188 15.78 -22.14 -16.04
N GLY A 189 15.12 -21.92 -17.19
CA GLY A 189 14.39 -22.98 -17.88
C GLY A 189 15.20 -24.27 -17.92
N GLU A 190 14.59 -25.39 -17.50
CA GLU A 190 15.19 -26.71 -17.60
C GLU A 190 15.75 -26.86 -19.02
N GLY A 191 17.08 -26.83 -19.13
CA GLY A 191 17.77 -27.18 -20.36
C GLY A 191 17.51 -28.65 -20.59
N ASP A 192 16.64 -28.94 -21.56
CA ASP A 192 16.30 -30.27 -22.04
C ASP A 192 17.59 -31.11 -22.23
N PRO A 193 17.88 -32.09 -21.34
CA PRO A 193 18.98 -33.02 -21.54
C PRO A 193 18.45 -34.16 -22.41
N GLY A 194 18.19 -33.85 -23.69
CA GLY A 194 17.31 -34.67 -24.52
C GLY A 194 17.63 -34.72 -26.01
N MET A 195 18.89 -34.51 -26.44
CA MET A 195 19.35 -35.03 -27.73
C MET A 195 20.74 -35.66 -27.59
N ILE A 196 20.72 -36.99 -27.49
CA ILE A 196 21.77 -37.90 -27.96
C ILE A 196 22.09 -37.66 -29.44
#